data_AF-A0A7J7K7C8-F1
#
_entry.id   AF-A0A7J7K7C8-F1
#
_cell.length_a   1.000
_cell.length_b   1.000
_cell.length_c   1.000
_cell.angle_alpha   90.00
_cell.angle_beta   90.00
_cell.angle_gamma   90.00
#
_symmetry.space_group_name_H-M   'P 1'
#
loop_
_entity.id
_entity.type
_entity.pdbx_description
1 polymer ?
#
loop_
_entity_poly.entity_id
_entity_poly.type
_entity_poly.pdbx_seq_one_letter_code
_entity_poly.pdbx_strand_id
1 'polypeptide(L)'
;MDWLIKNYRTFILRVFSTTTHDKYSRDNALQAILRHALTAAESNENLSNVSPSVISTAFSNLSKDVMRDVILDQQVRPDGRPLDRVRPISCEVDVLKPLHGSSLFQRGQTQVMASVTLDSLEAMSKADSCH
;
A
#
# COMPACT_ATOMS: atom_id res chain seq x y z
N MET A 1 -21.26 12.63 0.13
CA MET A 1 -20.13 11.96 0.83
C MET A 1 -20.62 11.22 2.08
N ASP A 2 -21.51 11.82 2.86
CA ASP A 2 -22.09 11.22 4.08
C ASP A 2 -22.69 9.82 3.88
N TRP A 3 -23.22 9.54 2.68
CA TRP A 3 -23.72 8.21 2.34
C TRP A 3 -22.63 7.12 2.43
N LEU A 4 -21.41 7.39 1.94
CA LEU A 4 -20.30 6.42 2.04
C LEU A 4 -19.93 6.18 3.50
N ILE A 5 -19.89 7.24 4.30
CA ILE A 5 -19.54 7.15 5.73
C ILE A 5 -20.58 6.31 6.47
N LYS A 6 -21.88 6.62 6.30
CA LYS A 6 -22.96 5.90 6.98
C LYS A 6 -23.01 4.41 6.64
N ASN A 7 -22.75 4.05 5.38
CA ASN A 7 -22.91 2.68 4.92
C ASN A 7 -21.63 1.84 4.99
N TYR A 8 -20.45 2.45 4.80
CA TYR A 8 -19.20 1.70 4.61
C TYR A 8 -18.17 1.87 5.74
N ARG A 9 -18.31 2.87 6.63
CA ARG A 9 -17.33 3.10 7.72
C ARG A 9 -17.10 1.86 8.58
N THR A 10 -18.16 1.17 9.00
CA THR A 10 -18.06 -0.02 9.86
C THR A 10 -17.34 -1.18 9.16
N PHE A 11 -17.58 -1.36 7.86
CA PHE A 11 -16.90 -2.40 7.07
C PHE A 11 -15.40 -2.11 6.92
N ILE A 12 -15.06 -0.85 6.63
CA ILE A 12 -13.66 -0.40 6.52
C ILE A 12 -12.96 -0.54 7.89
N LEU A 13 -13.63 -0.14 8.98
CA LEU A 13 -13.11 -0.25 10.33
C LEU A 13 -12.84 -1.71 10.71
N ARG A 14 -13.73 -2.63 10.32
CA ARG A 14 -13.53 -4.07 10.54
C ARG A 14 -12.28 -4.59 9.83
N VAL A 15 -12.02 -4.15 8.60
CA VAL A 15 -10.80 -4.52 7.86
C VAL A 15 -9.54 -4.03 8.57
N PHE A 16 -9.52 -2.78 9.06
CA PHE A 16 -8.35 -2.23 9.75
C PHE A 16 -8.18 -2.72 11.19
N SER A 17 -9.25 -3.11 11.87
CA SER A 17 -9.21 -3.68 13.23
C SER A 17 -8.74 -5.13 13.26
N THR A 18 -8.78 -5.82 12.11
CA THR A 18 -8.39 -7.22 12.00
C THR A 18 -6.89 -7.32 11.71
N THR A 19 -6.11 -7.75 12.72
CA THR A 19 -4.64 -7.82 12.64
C THR A 19 -4.10 -9.00 11.82
N THR A 20 -4.96 -9.93 11.39
CA THR A 20 -4.56 -11.08 10.56
C THR A 20 -4.29 -10.69 9.10
N HIS A 21 -4.66 -9.47 8.68
CA HIS A 21 -4.44 -9.01 7.32
C HIS A 21 -3.01 -8.54 7.07
N ASP A 22 -2.33 -9.22 6.15
CA ASP A 22 -1.13 -8.70 5.50
C ASP A 22 -1.48 -7.54 4.52
N LYS A 23 -0.48 -6.92 3.89
CA LYS A 23 -0.73 -5.78 2.99
C LYS A 23 -1.65 -6.19 1.84
N TYR A 24 -1.37 -7.32 1.19
CA TYR A 24 -2.09 -7.74 -0.01
C TYR A 24 -3.54 -8.15 0.29
N SER A 25 -3.77 -8.93 1.35
CA SER A 25 -5.14 -9.32 1.72
C SER A 25 -5.98 -8.11 2.12
N ARG A 26 -5.38 -7.10 2.75
CA ARG A 26 -6.08 -5.86 3.09
C ARG A 26 -6.45 -5.05 1.86
N ASP A 27 -5.52 -4.88 0.93
CA ASP A 27 -5.77 -4.16 -0.32
C ASP A 27 -6.90 -4.87 -1.10
N ASN A 28 -6.88 -6.21 -1.16
CA ASN A 28 -7.94 -6.99 -1.79
C ASN A 28 -9.30 -6.83 -1.09
N ALA A 29 -9.33 -6.83 0.25
CA ALA A 29 -10.55 -6.61 1.02
C ALA A 29 -11.14 -5.22 0.77
N LEU A 30 -10.30 -4.17 0.75
CA LEU A 30 -10.73 -2.81 0.45
C LEU A 30 -11.23 -2.68 -0.99
N GLN A 31 -10.58 -3.33 -1.96
CA GLN A 31 -11.02 -3.34 -3.35
C GLN A 31 -12.37 -4.06 -3.52
N ALA A 32 -12.61 -5.14 -2.77
CA ALA A 32 -13.92 -5.80 -2.78
C ALA A 32 -15.03 -4.88 -2.26
N ILE A 33 -14.77 -4.15 -1.18
CA ILE A 33 -15.71 -3.16 -0.63
C ILE A 33 -15.93 -2.01 -1.61
N LEU A 34 -14.87 -1.49 -2.22
CA LEU A 34 -14.96 -0.41 -3.23
C LEU A 34 -15.83 -0.84 -4.41
N ARG A 35 -15.62 -2.05 -4.94
CA ARG A 35 -16.43 -2.58 -6.05
C ARG A 35 -17.91 -2.62 -5.69
N HIS A 36 -18.23 -3.12 -4.50
CA HIS A 36 -19.60 -3.13 -4.00
C HIS A 36 -20.17 -1.71 -3.85
N ALA A 37 -19.37 -0.77 -3.35
CA ALA A 37 -19.78 0.64 -3.20
C ALA A 37 -20.08 1.30 -4.54
N LEU A 38 -19.33 0.99 -5.60
CA LEU A 38 -19.58 1.50 -6.95
C LEU A 38 -20.89 0.96 -7.51
N THR A 39 -21.13 -0.35 -7.46
CA THR A 39 -22.40 -0.95 -7.92
C THR A 39 -23.61 -0.41 -7.15
N ALA A 40 -23.48 -0.22 -5.84
CA ALA A 40 -24.54 0.36 -5.02
C ALA A 40 -24.78 1.85 -5.31
N ALA A 41 -23.75 2.59 -5.74
CA ALA A 41 -23.88 3.99 -6.13
C ALA A 41 -24.56 4.16 -7.49
N GLU A 42 -24.33 3.25 -8.44
CA GLU A 42 -25.02 3.22 -9.74
C GLU A 42 -26.54 3.04 -9.58
N SER A 43 -26.96 2.28 -8.57
CA SER A 43 -28.38 2.03 -8.27
C SER A 43 -29.06 3.18 -7.51
N ASN A 44 -28.33 4.23 -7.12
CA ASN A 44 -28.85 5.33 -6.31
C ASN A 44 -29.08 6.58 -7.18
N GLU A 45 -30.33 7.01 -7.31
CA GLU A 45 -30.72 8.16 -8.15
C GLU A 45 -29.98 9.47 -7.81
N ASN A 46 -29.51 9.63 -6.55
CA ASN A 46 -28.78 10.82 -6.13
C ASN A 46 -27.28 10.76 -6.45
N LEU A 47 -26.73 9.58 -6.74
CA LEU A 47 -25.30 9.37 -7.03
C LEU A 47 -25.04 8.88 -8.45
N SER A 48 -26.07 8.52 -9.22
CA SER A 48 -25.97 8.04 -10.61
C SER A 48 -25.27 9.04 -11.55
N ASN A 49 -25.36 10.34 -11.27
CA ASN A 49 -24.70 11.40 -12.05
C ASN A 49 -23.26 11.70 -11.61
N VAL A 50 -22.75 11.03 -10.57
CA VAL A 50 -21.40 11.25 -10.04
C VAL A 50 -20.43 10.29 -10.73
N SER A 51 -19.27 10.78 -11.16
CA SER A 51 -18.29 9.93 -11.81
C SER A 51 -17.73 8.86 -10.85
N PRO A 52 -17.50 7.62 -11.33
CA PRO A 52 -16.91 6.55 -10.51
C PRO A 52 -15.56 6.93 -9.86
N SER A 53 -14.78 7.77 -10.54
CA SER A 53 -13.50 8.28 -10.04
C SER A 53 -13.65 9.12 -8.76
N VAL A 54 -14.69 9.96 -8.69
CA VAL A 54 -14.98 10.77 -7.50
C VAL A 54 -15.36 9.87 -6.34
N ILE A 55 -16.16 8.82 -6.57
CA ILE A 55 -16.54 7.84 -5.54
C ILE A 55 -15.31 7.04 -5.06
N SER A 56 -14.43 6.63 -5.97
CA SER A 56 -13.18 5.93 -5.61
C SER A 56 -12.25 6.81 -4.78
N THR A 57 -12.11 8.08 -5.15
CA THR A 57 -11.32 9.06 -4.39
C THR A 57 -11.93 9.29 -3.00
N ALA A 58 -13.24 9.46 -2.93
CA ALA A 58 -13.99 9.59 -1.68
C ALA A 58 -13.79 8.39 -0.74
N PHE A 59 -13.92 7.18 -1.29
CA PHE A 59 -13.71 5.94 -0.55
C PHE A 59 -12.27 5.81 -0.05
N SER A 60 -11.29 6.19 -0.88
CA SER A 60 -9.88 6.20 -0.51
C SER A 60 -9.59 7.18 0.62
N ASN A 61 -10.21 8.36 0.61
CA ASN A 61 -10.09 9.34 1.69
C ASN A 61 -10.72 8.81 2.98
N LEU A 62 -11.96 8.29 2.91
CA LEU A 62 -12.61 7.66 4.05
C LEU A 62 -11.77 6.51 4.65
N SER A 63 -11.16 5.69 3.80
CA SER A 63 -10.29 4.60 4.24
C SER A 63 -9.05 5.10 4.97
N LYS A 64 -8.45 6.20 4.51
CA LYS A 64 -7.32 6.85 5.20
C LYS A 64 -7.74 7.43 6.55
N ASP A 65 -8.89 8.07 6.61
CA ASP A 65 -9.41 8.67 7.84
C ASP A 65 -9.70 7.59 8.89
N VAL A 66 -10.42 6.53 8.50
CA VAL A 66 -10.71 5.40 9.41
C VAL A 66 -9.43 4.70 9.86
N MET A 67 -8.46 4.49 8.96
CA MET A 67 -7.16 3.92 9.34
C MET A 67 -6.45 4.81 10.38
N ARG A 68 -6.52 6.13 10.22
CA ARG A 68 -5.91 7.09 11.14
C ARG A 68 -6.60 7.05 12.50
N ASP A 69 -7.93 7.03 12.54
CA ASP A 69 -8.72 6.90 13.77
C ASP A 69 -8.32 5.63 14.53
N VAL A 70 -8.28 4.48 13.85
CA VAL A 70 -7.90 3.19 14.46
C VAL A 70 -6.50 3.25 15.07
N ILE A 71 -5.53 3.85 14.37
CA ILE A 71 -4.15 3.99 14.88
C ILE A 71 -4.12 4.89 16.11
N LEU A 72 -4.87 5.99 16.11
CA LEU A 72 -4.91 6.94 17.23
C LEU A 72 -5.62 6.35 18.45
N ASP A 73 -6.72 5.62 18.25
CA ASP A 73 -7.51 5.04 19.33
C ASP A 73 -6.84 3.81 19.95
N GLN A 74 -6.32 2.91 19.11
CA GLN A 74 -5.76 1.62 19.55
C GLN A 74 -4.26 1.69 19.83
N GLN A 75 -3.57 2.75 19.39
CA GLN A 75 -2.10 2.90 19.47
C GLN A 75 -1.34 1.72 18.81
N VAL A 76 -2.00 1.00 17.91
CA VAL A 76 -1.47 -0.17 17.21
C VAL A 76 -1.67 0.05 15.72
N ARG A 77 -0.67 -0.34 14.93
CA ARG A 77 -0.72 -0.25 13.47
C ARG A 77 -1.63 -1.35 12.92
N PRO A 78 -2.20 -1.18 11.72
CA PRO A 78 -3.08 -2.19 11.10
C PRO A 78 -2.43 -3.57 10.84
N ASP A 79 -1.11 -3.69 10.97
CA ASP A 79 -0.38 -4.96 10.91
C ASP A 79 0.02 -5.51 12.30
N GLY A 80 -0.60 -5.01 13.37
CA GLY A 80 -0.43 -5.47 14.75
C GLY A 80 0.83 -4.98 15.46
N ARG A 81 1.66 -4.17 14.81
CA ARG A 81 2.90 -3.65 15.40
C ARG A 81 2.65 -2.38 16.22
N PRO A 82 3.42 -2.15 17.31
CA PRO A 82 3.40 -0.85 17.98
C PRO A 82 4.01 0.24 17.09
N LEU A 83 3.77 1.50 17.45
CA LEU A 83 4.15 2.67 16.64
C LEU A 83 5.67 2.83 16.49
N ASP A 84 6.43 2.38 17.47
CA ASP A 84 7.90 2.45 17.56
C ASP A 84 8.62 1.27 16.89
N ARG A 85 7.92 0.17 16.59
CA ARG A 85 8.51 -1.02 15.97
C ARG A 85 8.63 -0.89 14.46
N VAL A 86 9.86 -1.03 13.98
CA VAL A 86 10.16 -1.29 12.56
C VAL A 86 9.76 -2.73 12.20
N ARG A 87 9.45 -2.99 10.91
CA ARG A 87 9.20 -4.34 10.40
C ARG A 87 10.46 -5.21 10.54
N PRO A 88 10.35 -6.55 10.61
CA PRO A 88 11.51 -7.43 10.56
C PRO A 88 12.39 -7.11 9.34
N ILE A 89 13.70 -7.04 9.56
CA ILE A 89 14.71 -6.78 8.52
C ILE A 89 15.60 -8.01 8.41
N SER A 90 15.87 -8.45 7.19
CA SER A 90 16.94 -9.40 6.87
C SER A 90 17.78 -8.86 5.72
N CYS A 91 19.08 -9.15 5.78
CA CYS A 91 20.05 -8.72 4.80
C CYS A 91 20.94 -9.91 4.47
N GLU A 92 21.10 -10.20 3.20
CA GLU A 92 22.02 -11.22 2.69
C GLU A 92 22.93 -10.57 1.65
N VAL A 93 24.19 -11.01 1.63
CA VAL A 93 25.20 -10.57 0.65
C VAL A 93 25.70 -11.79 -0.10
N ASP A 94 26.25 -11.58 -1.29
CA ASP A 94 26.85 -12.64 -2.11
C ASP A 94 25.83 -13.73 -2.50
N VAL A 95 24.58 -13.31 -2.74
CA VAL A 95 23.42 -14.16 -3.07
C VAL A 95 23.53 -14.78 -4.46
N LEU A 96 24.15 -14.05 -5.40
CA LEU A 96 24.31 -14.44 -6.80
C LEU A 96 25.78 -14.38 -7.21
N LYS A 97 26.41 -15.55 -7.34
CA LYS A 97 27.72 -15.71 -8.01
C LYS A 97 27.50 -16.03 -9.49
N PRO A 98 28.26 -15.43 -10.43
CA PRO A 98 29.57 -14.78 -10.28
C PRO A 98 29.57 -13.24 -10.28
N LEU A 99 28.50 -12.56 -9.85
CA LEU A 99 28.46 -11.08 -9.88
C LEU A 99 29.54 -10.47 -8.96
N HIS A 100 30.08 -9.30 -9.32
CA HIS A 100 31.07 -8.60 -8.48
C HIS A 100 30.54 -8.28 -7.09
N GLY A 101 29.25 -7.97 -7.00
CA GLY A 101 28.53 -7.87 -5.74
C GLY A 101 27.06 -8.14 -5.95
N SER A 102 26.42 -8.76 -4.96
CA SER A 102 24.98 -8.92 -4.89
C SER A 102 24.52 -8.84 -3.44
N SER A 103 23.31 -8.32 -3.24
CA SER A 103 22.67 -8.24 -1.94
C SER A 103 21.16 -8.38 -2.06
N LEU A 104 20.56 -8.98 -1.04
CA LEU A 104 19.12 -9.10 -0.88
C LEU A 104 18.74 -8.44 0.45
N PHE A 105 18.01 -7.34 0.35
CA PHE A 105 17.48 -6.61 1.50
C PHE A 105 15.98 -6.86 1.59
N GLN A 106 15.50 -7.28 2.76
CA GLN A 106 14.09 -7.47 3.00
C GLN A 106 13.67 -6.74 4.28
N ARG A 107 12.55 -6.00 4.20
CA ARG A 107 11.91 -5.31 5.31
C ARG A 107 10.41 -5.62 5.31
N GLY A 108 10.00 -6.61 6.09
CA GLY A 108 8.66 -7.19 6.03
C GLY A 108 8.37 -7.79 4.66
N GLN A 109 7.34 -7.28 3.99
CA GLN A 109 6.96 -7.72 2.63
C GLN A 109 7.68 -6.96 1.51
N THR A 110 8.43 -5.90 1.82
CA THR A 110 9.24 -5.21 0.81
C THR A 110 10.58 -5.91 0.68
N GLN A 111 10.90 -6.38 -0.52
CA GLN A 111 12.17 -7.01 -0.84
C GLN A 111 12.83 -6.26 -2.00
N VAL A 112 14.13 -6.04 -1.89
CA VAL A 112 14.97 -5.36 -2.88
C VAL A 112 16.21 -6.21 -3.11
N MET A 113 16.50 -6.52 -4.37
CA MET A 113 17.76 -7.11 -4.77
C MET A 113 18.61 -6.04 -5.46
N ALA A 114 19.85 -5.90 -5.04
CA ALA A 114 20.82 -5.03 -5.67
C ALA A 114 22.01 -5.85 -6.15
N SER A 115 22.49 -5.55 -7.34
CA SER A 115 23.74 -6.07 -7.89
C SER A 115 24.72 -4.94 -8.12
N VAL A 116 26.00 -5.27 -8.08
CA VAL A 116 27.09 -4.36 -8.41
C VAL A 116 27.86 -4.99 -9.56
N THR A 117 28.10 -4.19 -10.60
CA THR A 117 28.98 -4.53 -11.72
C THR A 117 30.10 -3.51 -11.75
N LEU A 118 31.34 -3.98 -11.79
CA LEU A 118 32.53 -3.18 -11.97
C LEU A 118 33.00 -3.32 -13.41
N ASP A 119 33.36 -2.20 -14.03
CA ASP A 119 33.92 -2.14 -15.37
C ASP A 119 34.94 -0.98 -15.44
N SER A 120 35.67 -0.89 -16.54
CA SER A 120 36.58 0.21 -16.84
C SER A 120 35.84 1.56 -16.94
N LEU A 121 36.60 2.65 -16.76
CA LEU A 121 36.05 4.01 -16.89
C LEU A 121 35.47 4.30 -18.28
N GLU A 122 35.88 3.57 -19.32
CA GLU A 122 35.36 3.72 -20.67
C GLU A 122 33.87 3.31 -20.79
N ALA A 123 33.43 2.39 -19.94
CA ALA A 123 32.05 1.92 -19.87
C ALA A 123 31.12 2.85 -19.08
N MET A 124 31.63 3.94 -18.48
CA MET A 124 30.79 4.93 -17.80
C MET A 124 29.76 5.52 -18.77
N SER A 125 28.52 5.66 -18.31
CA SER A 125 27.45 6.30 -19.09
C SER A 125 27.85 7.73 -19.43
N LYS A 126 28.02 8.03 -20.71
CA LYS A 126 28.29 9.38 -21.20
C LYS A 126 26.95 10.08 -21.35
N ALA A 127 26.72 11.11 -20.55
CA ALA A 127 25.54 11.95 -20.68
C ALA A 127 25.79 12.97 -21.79
N ASP A 128 25.09 12.85 -22.91
CA ASP A 128 25.00 13.92 -23.90
C ASP A 128 23.89 14.88 -23.47
N SER A 129 24.27 16.01 -22.89
CA SER A 129 23.36 17.13 -22.68
C SER A 129 23.38 18.01 -23.93
N CYS A 130 22.48 17.74 -24.88
CA CYS A 130 22.20 18.70 -25.96
C CYS A 130 21.45 19.90 -25.37
N HIS A 131 22.14 21.03 -25.29
CA HIS A 131 21.53 22.31 -25.63
C HIS A 131 21.55 22.47 -27.15
#